data_AF-A0ABD1V2K7-F1
#
_entry.id   AF-A0ABD1V2K7-F1
#
_cell.length_a   1.000
_cell.length_b   1.000
_cell.length_c   1.000
_cell.angle_alpha   90.00
_cell.angle_beta   90.00
_cell.angle_gamma   90.00
#
_symmetry.space_group_name_H-M   'P 1'
#
loop_
_entity.id
_entity.type
_entity.pdbx_description
1 polymer ?
#
loop_
_entity_poly.entity_id
_entity_poly.type
_entity_poly.pdbx_seq_one_letter_code
_entity_poly.pdbx_strand_id
1 'polypeptide(L)'
;MASEEGIIIPILPQEIIIEVLLRLPVKSLVKFRCVCKPWLSLISSPQFAKTHLKISSEKNKGEHDRLVLGCTSDYGVFLRSINLDSFMHGKNFTDAAKVYGHEMDVNFPRVELRMIGSCNGLICISVGSCGVFLWNPSIRKSKVLPPSGSEFRNYSNTVTYGFGYDELNDDYKVAENFGFATDAYSFSAKLKIFSLRTNSWKEIENWPGAYPSRRRARTCAFVNGAFHWSGRPNGRWQITSLNTETELYGEISLPEYEIGLKDLTLGVLRKCLCVFYNYKTHLDIWMMKKYGVRESWTKLVCIMDIQDNVYQAPVPLYASESGIILMKYGSTFKLYNSADNNTSTFLEISSPDPQSDYKAITYTESLVLPNSDHEGNQHWRQWGTKDDDWDYQHLGSHGDLVDSAQQLYLTVDLTEMLKRISIMIS
;
A
#
# COMPACT_ATOMS: atom_id res chain seq x y z
N MET A 1 -33.19 -13.11 -53.17
CA MET A 1 -33.01 -11.87 -52.39
C MET A 1 -33.21 -12.23 -50.93
N ALA A 2 -32.14 -12.59 -50.24
CA ALA A 2 -32.15 -12.71 -48.79
C ALA A 2 -31.76 -11.34 -48.25
N SER A 3 -32.67 -10.70 -47.53
CA SER A 3 -32.43 -9.43 -46.84
C SER A 3 -31.45 -9.67 -45.70
N GLU A 4 -30.29 -9.02 -45.75
CA GLU A 4 -29.42 -8.85 -44.58
C GLU A 4 -30.20 -8.03 -43.55
N GLU A 5 -30.81 -8.71 -42.58
CA GLU A 5 -31.23 -8.08 -41.33
C GLU A 5 -29.97 -7.68 -40.58
N GLY A 6 -29.49 -6.46 -40.85
CA GLY A 6 -28.45 -5.83 -40.06
C GLY A 6 -28.90 -5.76 -38.61
N ILE A 7 -28.19 -6.47 -37.74
CA ILE A 7 -28.37 -6.36 -36.29
C ILE A 7 -28.12 -4.89 -35.94
N ILE A 8 -29.19 -4.14 -35.68
CA ILE A 8 -29.12 -2.79 -35.14
C ILE A 8 -28.60 -2.96 -33.71
N ILE A 9 -27.31 -2.79 -33.51
CA ILE A 9 -26.72 -2.74 -32.17
C ILE A 9 -27.31 -1.49 -31.52
N PRO A 10 -28.12 -1.59 -30.45
CA PRO A 10 -28.65 -0.42 -29.77
C PRO A 10 -27.47 0.38 -29.24
N ILE A 11 -27.37 1.63 -29.70
CA ILE A 11 -26.37 2.58 -29.19
C ILE A 11 -26.81 2.94 -27.77
N LEU A 12 -26.16 2.35 -26.79
CA LEU A 12 -26.34 2.69 -25.39
C LEU A 12 -25.93 4.16 -25.17
N PRO A 13 -26.72 4.97 -24.43
CA PRO A 13 -26.32 6.31 -24.04
C PRO A 13 -24.99 6.31 -23.26
N GLN A 14 -24.21 7.37 -23.40
CA GLN A 14 -22.87 7.46 -22.80
C GLN A 14 -22.91 7.32 -21.27
N GLU A 15 -23.95 7.86 -20.64
CA GLU A 15 -24.17 7.81 -19.19
C GLU A 15 -24.36 6.38 -18.72
N ILE A 16 -25.08 5.56 -19.48
CA ILE A 16 -25.31 4.14 -19.17
C ILE A 16 -24.01 3.36 -19.33
N ILE A 17 -23.21 3.65 -20.35
CA ILE A 17 -21.89 3.04 -20.52
C ILE A 17 -20.99 3.36 -19.32
N ILE A 18 -20.95 4.62 -18.87
CA ILE A 18 -20.16 5.03 -17.70
C ILE A 18 -20.63 4.27 -16.46
N GLU A 19 -21.93 4.23 -16.18
CA GLU A 19 -22.52 3.49 -15.05
C GLU A 19 -22.18 2.01 -15.06
N VAL A 20 -22.25 1.37 -16.23
CA VAL A 20 -21.87 -0.04 -16.40
C VAL A 20 -20.38 -0.22 -16.10
N LEU A 21 -19.51 0.57 -16.72
CA LEU A 21 -18.07 0.47 -16.53
C LEU A 21 -17.67 0.74 -15.07
N LEU A 22 -18.31 1.68 -14.38
CA LEU A 22 -18.06 1.98 -12.97
C LEU A 22 -18.34 0.82 -12.01
N ARG A 23 -19.13 -0.18 -12.44
CA ARG A 23 -19.46 -1.38 -11.64
C ARG A 23 -18.57 -2.57 -11.93
N LEU A 24 -17.72 -2.49 -12.95
CA LEU A 24 -16.88 -3.61 -13.34
C LEU A 24 -15.64 -3.74 -12.44
N PRO A 25 -15.14 -4.97 -12.23
CA PRO A 25 -13.86 -5.18 -11.57
C PRO A 25 -12.70 -4.49 -12.31
N VAL A 26 -11.70 -4.02 -11.56
CA VAL A 26 -10.52 -3.32 -12.11
C VAL A 26 -9.83 -4.16 -13.19
N LYS A 27 -9.70 -5.48 -12.97
CA LYS A 27 -9.12 -6.41 -13.94
C LYS A 27 -9.84 -6.40 -15.30
N SER A 28 -11.16 -6.26 -15.31
CA SER A 28 -11.95 -6.15 -16.54
C SER A 28 -11.74 -4.80 -17.20
N LEU A 29 -11.76 -3.72 -16.42
CA LEU A 29 -11.55 -2.36 -16.92
C LEU A 29 -10.18 -2.17 -17.57
N VAL A 30 -9.13 -2.75 -17.00
CA VAL A 30 -7.78 -2.74 -17.60
C VAL A 30 -7.78 -3.41 -18.98
N LYS A 31 -8.54 -4.49 -19.18
CA LYS A 31 -8.67 -5.13 -20.50
C LYS A 31 -9.51 -4.27 -21.46
N PHE A 32 -10.54 -3.60 -20.94
CA PHE A 32 -11.47 -2.79 -21.73
C PHE A 32 -10.84 -1.50 -22.28
N ARG A 33 -9.70 -1.08 -21.73
CA ARG A 33 -8.85 -0.04 -22.33
C ARG A 33 -8.44 -0.37 -23.78
N CYS A 34 -8.41 -1.63 -24.18
CA CYS A 34 -8.03 -2.04 -25.53
C CYS A 34 -9.20 -2.11 -26.52
N VAL A 35 -10.45 -1.89 -26.08
CA VAL A 35 -11.64 -2.05 -26.92
C VAL A 35 -11.81 -0.89 -27.89
N CYS A 36 -11.77 0.35 -27.41
CA CYS A 36 -11.88 1.54 -28.25
C CYS A 36 -11.24 2.78 -27.58
N LYS A 37 -10.91 3.80 -28.39
CA LYS A 37 -10.28 5.05 -27.91
C LYS A 37 -11.12 5.80 -26.85
N PRO A 38 -12.46 5.95 -26.99
CA PRO A 38 -13.27 6.59 -25.96
C PRO A 38 -13.21 5.86 -24.61
N TRP A 39 -13.23 4.52 -24.60
CA TRP A 39 -13.14 3.75 -23.37
C TRP A 39 -11.75 3.84 -22.75
N LEU A 40 -10.69 3.78 -23.57
CA LEU A 40 -9.33 4.03 -23.11
C LEU A 40 -9.22 5.38 -22.40
N SER A 41 -9.75 6.45 -23.02
CA SER A 41 -9.74 7.81 -22.47
C SER A 41 -10.54 7.89 -21.16
N LEU A 42 -11.77 7.36 -21.14
CA LEU A 42 -12.63 7.36 -19.97
C LEU A 42 -12.01 6.60 -18.79
N ILE A 43 -11.60 5.35 -19.01
CA ILE A 43 -11.05 4.46 -17.96
C ILE A 43 -9.66 4.93 -17.48
N SER A 44 -8.96 5.72 -18.28
CA SER A 44 -7.67 6.31 -17.88
C SER A 44 -7.81 7.67 -17.19
N SER A 45 -9.02 8.25 -17.14
CA SER A 45 -9.22 9.55 -16.51
C SER A 45 -9.14 9.45 -14.98
N PRO A 46 -8.52 10.44 -14.30
CA PRO A 46 -8.46 10.50 -12.83
C PRO A 46 -9.85 10.50 -12.19
N GLN A 47 -10.81 11.23 -12.78
CA GLN A 47 -12.17 11.31 -12.28
C GLN A 47 -12.89 9.95 -12.30
N PHE A 48 -12.73 9.17 -13.38
CA PHE A 48 -13.28 7.82 -13.45
C PHE A 48 -12.63 6.92 -12.40
N ALA A 49 -11.31 6.96 -12.25
CA ALA A 49 -10.59 6.17 -11.25
C ALA A 49 -11.05 6.49 -9.82
N LYS A 50 -11.22 7.77 -9.48
CA LYS A 50 -11.71 8.24 -8.17
C LYS A 50 -13.14 7.80 -7.91
N THR A 51 -14.02 7.95 -8.91
CA THR A 51 -15.43 7.55 -8.81
C THR A 51 -15.56 6.03 -8.65
N HIS A 52 -14.83 5.26 -9.45
CA HIS A 52 -14.78 3.80 -9.38
C HIS A 52 -14.29 3.33 -8.00
N LEU A 53 -13.21 3.92 -7.49
CA LEU A 53 -12.66 3.59 -6.18
C LEU A 53 -13.65 3.89 -5.05
N LYS A 54 -14.34 5.03 -5.11
CA LYS A 54 -15.38 5.38 -4.13
C LYS A 54 -16.51 4.34 -4.12
N ILE A 55 -17.04 4.00 -5.29
CA ILE A 55 -18.11 2.99 -5.45
C ILE A 55 -17.65 1.63 -4.91
N SER A 56 -16.44 1.21 -5.26
CA SER A 56 -15.81 -0.03 -4.78
C SER A 56 -15.74 -0.08 -3.25
N SER A 57 -15.33 1.02 -2.61
CA SER A 57 -15.20 1.11 -1.15
C SER A 57 -16.54 1.08 -0.38
N GLU A 58 -17.64 1.48 -1.04
CA GLU A 58 -18.98 1.56 -0.46
C GLU A 58 -19.79 0.27 -0.69
N LYS A 59 -19.76 -0.28 -1.91
CA LYS A 59 -20.66 -1.36 -2.36
C LYS A 59 -20.03 -2.75 -2.34
N ASN A 60 -18.73 -2.87 -2.57
CA ASN A 60 -18.03 -4.15 -2.78
C ASN A 60 -16.92 -4.38 -1.75
N LYS A 61 -17.22 -4.13 -0.46
CA LYS A 61 -16.25 -4.31 0.63
C LYS A 61 -15.68 -5.74 0.64
N GLY A 62 -14.36 -5.87 0.48
CA GLY A 62 -13.66 -7.15 0.54
C GLY A 62 -13.42 -7.85 -0.80
N GLU A 63 -14.23 -7.61 -1.85
CA GLU A 63 -14.05 -8.28 -3.15
C GLU A 63 -12.80 -7.77 -3.89
N HIS A 64 -12.52 -6.48 -3.75
CA HIS A 64 -11.38 -5.82 -4.39
C HIS A 64 -10.15 -5.69 -3.48
N ASP A 65 -10.24 -6.17 -2.24
CA ASP A 65 -9.12 -6.15 -1.32
C ASP A 65 -8.18 -7.32 -1.62
N ARG A 66 -6.89 -7.01 -1.66
CA ARG A 66 -5.81 -7.98 -1.88
C ARG A 66 -4.85 -7.95 -0.71
N LEU A 67 -4.27 -9.11 -0.42
CA LEU A 67 -3.06 -9.22 0.38
C LEU A 67 -1.87 -9.20 -0.57
N VAL A 68 -0.94 -8.27 -0.35
CA VAL A 68 0.31 -8.17 -1.08
C VAL A 68 1.44 -8.61 -0.17
N LEU A 69 2.26 -9.53 -0.66
CA LEU A 69 3.52 -9.93 -0.03
C LEU A 69 4.69 -9.38 -0.81
N GLY A 70 5.75 -9.05 -0.10
CA GLY A 70 7.00 -8.64 -0.70
C GLY A 70 8.18 -9.30 -0.02
N CYS A 71 9.13 -9.76 -0.82
CA CYS A 71 10.41 -10.24 -0.34
C CYS A 71 11.54 -9.66 -1.18
N THR A 72 12.73 -9.64 -0.58
CA THR A 72 13.98 -9.28 -1.20
C THR A 72 14.80 -10.55 -1.37
N SER A 73 15.37 -10.75 -2.55
CA SER A 73 16.41 -11.75 -2.79
C SER A 73 17.56 -11.12 -3.57
N ASP A 74 18.61 -11.89 -3.82
CA ASP A 74 19.78 -11.45 -4.60
C ASP A 74 19.39 -11.00 -6.02
N TYR A 75 18.22 -11.41 -6.51
CA TYR A 75 17.71 -11.10 -7.85
C TYR A 75 16.76 -9.89 -7.89
N GLY A 76 16.53 -9.21 -6.76
CA GLY A 76 15.64 -8.06 -6.69
C GLY A 76 14.56 -8.11 -5.61
N VAL A 77 13.52 -7.31 -5.82
CA VAL A 77 12.30 -7.28 -4.99
C VAL A 77 11.16 -7.97 -5.75
N PHE A 78 10.55 -8.93 -5.09
CA PHE A 78 9.45 -9.73 -5.63
C PHE A 78 8.19 -9.42 -4.86
N LEU A 79 7.10 -9.09 -5.57
CA LEU A 79 5.80 -8.92 -4.94
C LEU A 79 4.81 -9.95 -5.45
N ARG A 80 4.05 -10.53 -4.53
CA ARG A 80 2.95 -11.46 -4.81
C ARG A 80 1.66 -10.83 -4.34
N SER A 81 0.55 -11.11 -5.01
CA SER A 81 -0.74 -10.64 -4.51
C SER A 81 -1.81 -11.69 -4.68
N ILE A 82 -2.73 -11.75 -3.73
CA ILE A 82 -3.89 -12.63 -3.75
C ILE A 82 -5.11 -11.83 -3.29
N ASN A 83 -6.30 -12.17 -3.79
CA ASN A 83 -7.54 -11.64 -3.22
C ASN A 83 -7.60 -12.01 -1.73
N LEU A 84 -7.92 -11.02 -0.89
CA LEU A 84 -7.86 -11.16 0.56
C LEU A 84 -8.87 -12.21 1.03
N ASP A 85 -10.13 -12.14 0.58
CA ASP A 85 -11.16 -13.11 0.94
C ASP A 85 -10.75 -14.55 0.59
N SER A 86 -10.23 -14.76 -0.61
CA SER A 86 -9.67 -16.05 -1.06
C SER A 86 -8.56 -16.56 -0.12
N PHE A 87 -7.67 -15.67 0.31
CA PHE A 87 -6.60 -16.00 1.27
C PHE A 87 -7.16 -16.40 2.63
N MET A 88 -8.17 -15.67 3.13
CA MET A 88 -8.82 -15.98 4.40
C MET A 88 -9.53 -17.35 4.38
N HIS A 89 -9.97 -17.81 3.21
CA HIS A 89 -10.56 -19.13 2.99
C HIS A 89 -9.54 -20.22 2.62
N GLY A 90 -8.25 -20.01 2.89
CA GLY A 90 -7.20 -21.03 2.73
C GLY A 90 -6.67 -21.25 1.33
N LYS A 91 -6.93 -20.32 0.40
CA LYS A 91 -6.27 -20.36 -0.91
C LYS A 91 -4.84 -19.79 -0.82
N ASN A 92 -3.94 -20.40 -1.58
CA ASN A 92 -2.54 -19.98 -1.68
C ASN A 92 -2.33 -18.93 -2.77
N PHE A 93 -1.19 -18.21 -2.69
CA PHE A 93 -0.77 -17.24 -3.69
C PHE A 93 -0.61 -17.91 -5.05
N THR A 94 -1.47 -17.55 -6.01
CA THR A 94 -1.45 -18.12 -7.35
C THR A 94 -0.41 -17.48 -8.27
N ASP A 95 -0.04 -16.22 -8.01
CA ASP A 95 0.76 -15.41 -8.91
C ASP A 95 1.90 -14.67 -8.21
N ALA A 96 3.07 -14.66 -8.84
CA ALA A 96 4.20 -13.81 -8.47
C ALA A 96 4.53 -12.84 -9.61
N ALA A 97 4.62 -11.56 -9.29
CA ALA A 97 5.18 -10.57 -10.20
C ALA A 97 6.57 -10.20 -9.69
N LYS A 98 7.60 -10.30 -10.55
CA LYS A 98 8.87 -9.62 -10.29
C LYS A 98 8.61 -8.13 -10.46
N VAL A 99 8.94 -7.36 -9.44
CA VAL A 99 8.53 -5.96 -9.31
C VAL A 99 9.73 -5.04 -9.48
N TYR A 100 10.89 -5.46 -8.98
CA TYR A 100 12.15 -4.78 -9.19
C TYR A 100 13.24 -5.84 -9.35
N GLY A 101 14.14 -5.65 -10.30
CA GLY A 101 15.18 -6.61 -10.62
C GLY A 101 16.32 -5.97 -11.38
N HIS A 102 17.09 -5.12 -10.70
CA HIS A 102 18.47 -4.98 -11.13
C HIS A 102 19.22 -6.22 -10.64
N GLU A 103 20.14 -6.75 -11.45
CA GLU A 103 21.23 -7.59 -10.93
C GLU A 103 21.86 -6.79 -9.79
N MET A 104 21.67 -7.26 -8.57
CA MET A 104 22.22 -6.56 -7.42
C MET A 104 23.73 -6.65 -7.53
N ASP A 105 24.39 -5.51 -7.60
CA ASP A 105 25.84 -5.44 -7.45
C ASP A 105 26.16 -6.12 -6.10
N VAL A 106 26.90 -7.23 -6.19
CA VAL A 106 27.20 -8.20 -5.11
C VAL A 106 27.81 -7.55 -3.85
N ASN A 107 28.21 -6.28 -3.97
CA ASN A 107 28.77 -5.46 -2.92
C ASN A 107 27.74 -4.73 -2.03
N PHE A 108 26.44 -4.75 -2.36
CA PHE A 108 25.42 -4.13 -1.50
C PHE A 108 24.82 -5.14 -0.52
N PRO A 109 25.03 -4.98 0.81
CA PRO A 109 24.39 -5.83 1.79
C PRO A 109 22.86 -5.68 1.69
N ARG A 110 22.17 -6.82 1.53
CA ARG A 110 20.70 -7.04 1.56
C ARG A 110 19.86 -5.75 1.57
N VAL A 111 19.31 -5.39 0.41
CA VAL A 111 18.36 -4.29 0.26
C VAL A 111 17.14 -4.52 1.17
N GLU A 112 16.89 -3.61 2.11
CA GLU A 112 15.73 -3.71 3.00
C GLU A 112 14.47 -3.21 2.28
N LEU A 113 13.49 -4.11 2.08
CA LEU A 113 12.14 -3.74 1.66
C LEU A 113 11.30 -3.34 2.87
N ARG A 114 10.63 -2.20 2.79
CA ARG A 114 9.59 -1.76 3.72
C ARG A 114 8.29 -1.48 2.99
N MET A 115 7.20 -2.05 3.48
CA MET A 115 5.85 -1.65 3.09
C MET A 115 5.40 -0.54 4.03
N ILE A 116 5.29 0.67 3.52
CA ILE A 116 5.03 1.88 4.31
C ILE A 116 3.54 1.98 4.64
N GLY A 117 2.71 1.76 3.63
CA GLY A 117 1.26 1.93 3.76
C GLY A 117 0.57 1.70 2.43
N SER A 118 -0.74 1.51 2.48
CA SER A 118 -1.61 1.56 1.31
C SER A 118 -2.71 2.58 1.59
N CYS A 119 -3.09 3.32 0.55
CA CYS A 119 -4.11 4.34 0.68
C CYS A 119 -4.75 4.56 -0.69
N ASN A 120 -6.08 4.57 -0.73
CA ASN A 120 -6.88 4.85 -1.92
C ASN A 120 -6.34 4.20 -3.20
N GLY A 121 -6.03 2.90 -3.12
CA GLY A 121 -5.62 2.14 -4.28
C GLY A 121 -4.18 2.37 -4.77
N LEU A 122 -3.32 2.97 -3.95
CA LEU A 122 -1.87 2.97 -4.13
C LEU A 122 -1.20 2.30 -2.95
N ILE A 123 0.01 1.76 -3.17
CA ILE A 123 0.90 1.23 -2.15
C ILE A 123 2.17 2.08 -2.15
N CYS A 124 2.62 2.48 -0.97
CA CYS A 124 3.92 3.11 -0.78
C CYS A 124 4.91 2.09 -0.23
N ILE A 125 6.05 1.95 -0.90
CA ILE A 125 7.15 1.06 -0.49
C ILE A 125 8.46 1.82 -0.47
N SER A 126 9.38 1.40 0.39
CA SER A 126 10.78 1.84 0.36
C SER A 126 11.68 0.64 0.12
N VAL A 127 12.66 0.82 -0.76
CA VAL A 127 13.60 -0.22 -1.16
C VAL A 127 15.01 0.33 -0.95
N GLY A 128 15.61 0.02 0.20
CA GLY A 128 17.00 0.40 0.56
C GLY A 128 17.49 1.73 -0.02
N SER A 129 18.62 1.68 -0.75
CA SER A 129 19.21 2.82 -1.46
C SER A 129 18.47 3.24 -2.73
N CYS A 130 17.49 2.45 -3.21
CA CYS A 130 16.72 2.75 -4.42
C CYS A 130 15.67 3.84 -4.20
N GLY A 131 15.28 4.09 -2.95
CA GLY A 131 14.36 5.18 -2.58
C GLY A 131 12.94 4.73 -2.23
N VAL A 132 12.00 5.66 -2.36
CA VAL A 132 10.58 5.47 -2.04
C VAL A 132 9.77 5.43 -3.33
N PHE A 133 8.80 4.52 -3.42
CA PHE A 133 7.99 4.28 -4.59
C PHE A 133 6.51 4.35 -4.24
N LEU A 134 5.73 5.00 -5.09
CA LEU A 134 4.29 4.82 -5.15
C LEU A 134 3.97 3.82 -6.25
N TRP A 135 3.14 2.83 -5.96
CA TRP A 135 2.87 1.72 -6.86
C TRP A 135 1.38 1.41 -6.90
N ASN A 136 0.85 1.27 -8.11
CA ASN A 136 -0.45 0.64 -8.35
C ASN A 136 -0.26 -0.75 -8.99
N PRO A 137 -0.42 -1.84 -8.20
CA PRO A 137 -0.33 -3.20 -8.71
C PRO A 137 -1.32 -3.52 -9.84
N SER A 138 -2.55 -2.99 -9.76
CA SER A 138 -3.64 -3.37 -10.68
C SER A 138 -3.41 -2.90 -12.12
N ILE A 139 -2.74 -1.76 -12.28
CA ILE A 139 -2.39 -1.21 -13.59
C ILE A 139 -0.89 -1.32 -13.90
N ARG A 140 -0.12 -1.95 -13.01
CA ARG A 140 1.33 -2.19 -13.12
C ARG A 140 2.15 -0.91 -13.38
N LYS A 141 1.76 0.20 -12.76
CA LYS A 141 2.47 1.48 -12.84
C LYS A 141 3.07 1.85 -11.50
N SER A 142 4.25 2.44 -11.52
CA SER A 142 4.92 2.98 -10.34
C SER A 142 5.52 4.36 -10.63
N LYS A 143 5.77 5.11 -9.56
CA LYS A 143 6.53 6.37 -9.55
C LYS A 143 7.60 6.27 -8.47
N VAL A 144 8.84 6.60 -8.83
CA VAL A 144 9.91 6.80 -7.85
C VAL A 144 9.83 8.23 -7.34
N LEU A 145 9.85 8.42 -6.03
CA LEU A 145 9.85 9.76 -5.45
C LEU A 145 11.24 10.39 -5.60
N PRO A 146 11.32 11.71 -5.84
CA PRO A 146 12.60 12.40 -5.82
C PRO A 146 13.27 12.25 -4.45
N PRO A 147 14.62 12.27 -4.38
CA PRO A 147 15.33 12.23 -3.11
C PRO A 147 14.86 13.36 -2.19
N SER A 148 14.67 13.05 -0.90
CA SER A 148 14.31 14.05 0.12
C SER A 148 15.49 14.97 0.49
N GLY A 149 16.70 14.66 0.03
CA GLY A 149 17.94 15.34 0.41
C GLY A 149 18.40 15.01 1.84
N SER A 150 17.79 14.02 2.50
CA SER A 150 18.20 13.56 3.83
C SER A 150 19.45 12.68 3.73
N GLU A 151 20.51 13.04 4.43
CA GLU A 151 21.78 12.30 4.39
C GLU A 151 21.90 11.24 5.50
N PHE A 152 22.05 9.98 5.11
CA PHE A 152 22.24 8.85 6.03
C PHE A 152 23.72 8.72 6.44
N ARG A 153 24.25 9.71 7.17
CA ARG A 153 25.68 9.76 7.52
C ARG A 153 26.13 8.71 8.54
N ASN A 154 25.25 8.24 9.42
CA ASN A 154 25.61 7.41 10.58
C ASN A 154 24.70 6.19 10.76
N TYR A 155 25.27 5.08 11.27
CA TYR A 155 24.53 3.86 11.68
C TYR A 155 23.49 4.10 12.78
N SER A 156 23.51 5.27 13.44
CA SER A 156 22.59 5.67 14.50
C SER A 156 21.28 6.30 13.99
N ASN A 157 21.18 6.55 12.67
CA ASN A 157 20.02 7.20 12.06
C ASN A 157 18.84 6.21 11.94
N THR A 158 17.63 6.73 12.09
CA THR A 158 16.40 5.97 11.92
C THR A 158 15.46 6.74 11.01
N VAL A 159 14.74 6.03 10.13
CA VAL A 159 13.73 6.65 9.27
C VAL A 159 12.43 5.87 9.35
N THR A 160 11.36 6.58 9.67
CA THR A 160 10.00 6.06 9.64
C THR A 160 9.23 6.81 8.58
N TYR A 161 8.65 6.07 7.65
CA TYR A 161 7.78 6.64 6.64
C TYR A 161 6.31 6.47 7.03
N GLY A 162 5.47 7.40 6.58
CA GLY A 162 4.02 7.28 6.59
C GLY A 162 3.47 7.56 5.20
N PHE A 163 2.33 6.93 4.86
CA PHE A 163 1.65 7.16 3.59
C PHE A 163 0.17 7.40 3.83
N GLY A 164 -0.37 8.43 3.18
CA GLY A 164 -1.75 8.86 3.34
C GLY A 164 -2.26 9.65 2.15
N TYR A 165 -3.57 9.86 2.13
CA TYR A 165 -4.25 10.67 1.15
C TYR A 165 -4.97 11.81 1.85
N ASP A 166 -4.62 13.04 1.47
CA ASP A 166 -5.23 14.27 1.92
C ASP A 166 -6.47 14.54 1.07
N GLU A 167 -7.64 14.19 1.60
CA GLU A 167 -8.92 14.32 0.91
C GLU A 167 -9.29 15.76 0.55
N LEU A 168 -8.84 16.73 1.35
CA LEU A 168 -9.15 18.15 1.14
C LEU A 168 -8.36 18.74 -0.02
N ASN A 169 -7.09 18.33 -0.13
CA ASN A 169 -6.19 18.81 -1.18
C ASN A 169 -6.14 17.90 -2.42
N ASP A 170 -6.87 16.78 -2.41
CA ASP A 170 -6.84 15.75 -3.45
C ASP A 170 -5.41 15.29 -3.75
N ASP A 171 -4.65 14.95 -2.70
CA ASP A 171 -3.21 14.74 -2.81
C ASP A 171 -2.73 13.54 -2.00
N TYR A 172 -1.82 12.77 -2.60
CA TYR A 172 -1.12 11.71 -1.90
C TYR A 172 0.11 12.28 -1.21
N LYS A 173 0.22 12.03 0.09
CA LYS A 173 1.32 12.52 0.91
C LYS A 173 2.15 11.37 1.46
N VAL A 174 3.47 11.55 1.42
CA VAL A 174 4.41 10.65 2.10
C VAL A 174 5.16 11.44 3.17
N ALA A 175 5.09 10.98 4.40
CA ALA A 175 5.84 11.56 5.49
C ALA A 175 7.16 10.81 5.67
N GLU A 176 8.27 11.53 5.80
CA GLU A 176 9.58 11.02 6.17
C GLU A 176 9.96 11.62 7.53
N ASN A 177 9.88 10.81 8.59
CA ASN A 177 10.36 11.18 9.92
C ASN A 177 11.76 10.58 10.11
N PHE A 178 12.77 11.45 10.05
CA PHE A 178 14.19 11.11 10.08
C PHE A 178 14.79 11.48 11.45
N GLY A 179 15.05 10.48 12.28
CA GLY A 179 15.71 10.63 13.57
C GLY A 179 17.23 10.43 13.48
N PHE A 180 18.00 11.29 14.12
CA PHE A 180 19.47 11.25 14.15
C PHE A 180 20.00 11.57 15.55
N ALA A 181 21.17 11.03 15.87
CA ALA A 181 21.86 11.36 17.10
C ALA A 181 22.52 12.74 16.97
N THR A 182 22.28 13.62 17.94
CA THR A 182 22.94 14.93 18.02
C THR A 182 24.22 14.87 18.85
N ASP A 183 24.27 13.99 19.85
CA ASP A 183 25.48 13.59 20.57
C ASP A 183 25.33 12.14 21.09
N ALA A 184 26.19 11.72 22.04
CA ALA A 184 26.16 10.35 22.59
C ALA A 184 24.86 10.00 23.34
N TYR A 185 24.13 11.00 23.84
CA TYR A 185 22.96 10.85 24.71
C TYR A 185 21.70 11.53 24.18
N SER A 186 21.83 12.44 23.20
CA SER A 186 20.71 13.20 22.65
C SER A 186 20.36 12.80 21.22
N PHE A 187 19.07 12.94 20.91
CA PHE A 187 18.49 12.64 19.61
C PHE A 187 17.65 13.82 19.16
N SER A 188 17.65 14.05 17.85
CA SER A 188 16.73 14.97 17.19
C SER A 188 16.05 14.26 16.03
N ALA A 189 14.98 14.86 15.51
CA ALA A 189 14.31 14.37 14.32
C ALA A 189 13.89 15.51 13.41
N LYS A 190 13.91 15.25 12.11
CA LYS A 190 13.34 16.11 11.07
C LYS A 190 12.17 15.40 10.44
N LEU A 191 11.11 16.16 10.17
CA LEU A 191 9.94 15.66 9.46
C LEU A 191 9.83 16.36 8.12
N LYS A 192 9.76 15.57 7.04
CA LYS A 192 9.49 16.08 5.69
C LYS A 192 8.23 15.44 5.15
N ILE A 193 7.41 16.22 4.47
CA ILE A 193 6.19 15.75 3.79
C ILE A 193 6.38 15.94 2.29
N PHE A 194 6.31 14.84 1.56
CA PHE A 194 6.19 14.84 0.11
C PHE A 194 4.73 15.04 -0.29
N SER A 195 4.49 15.87 -1.29
CA SER A 195 3.19 16.01 -1.97
C SER A 195 3.33 15.49 -3.39
N LEU A 196 2.47 14.54 -3.78
CA LEU A 196 2.47 13.98 -5.13
C LEU A 196 2.08 15.05 -6.15
N ARG A 197 1.08 15.88 -5.80
CA ARG A 197 0.58 16.98 -6.63
C ARG A 197 1.67 17.96 -7.03
N THR A 198 2.51 18.39 -6.07
CA THR A 198 3.62 19.34 -6.31
C THR A 198 4.94 18.66 -6.66
N ASN A 199 4.99 17.33 -6.56
CA ASN A 199 6.19 16.52 -6.75
C ASN A 199 7.41 17.04 -5.95
N SER A 200 7.19 17.45 -4.71
CA SER A 200 8.23 18.08 -3.89
C SER A 200 8.12 17.72 -2.42
N TRP A 201 9.27 17.76 -1.73
CA TRP A 201 9.37 17.60 -0.29
C TRP A 201 9.33 18.97 0.39
N LYS A 202 8.61 19.06 1.50
CA LYS A 202 8.58 20.22 2.40
C LYS A 202 8.99 19.78 3.81
N GLU A 203 9.97 20.45 4.40
CA GLU A 203 10.35 20.24 5.80
C GLU A 203 9.35 20.93 6.73
N ILE A 204 8.94 20.25 7.80
CA ILE A 204 8.09 20.80 8.85
C ILE A 204 8.99 21.42 9.92
N GLU A 205 8.83 22.71 10.15
CA GLU A 205 9.61 23.45 11.13
C GLU A 205 9.27 23.05 12.57
N ASN A 206 10.27 23.15 13.47
CA ASN A 206 10.11 22.94 14.91
C ASN A 206 9.49 21.59 15.32
N TRP A 207 9.63 20.56 14.48
CA TRP A 207 9.14 19.21 14.79
C TRP A 207 9.72 18.73 16.13
N PRO A 208 8.88 18.42 17.14
CA PRO A 208 9.33 18.09 18.50
C PRO A 208 9.97 16.70 18.58
N GLY A 209 9.89 15.93 17.50
CA GLY A 209 10.42 14.59 17.40
C GLY A 209 9.45 13.52 17.89
N ALA A 210 9.12 12.59 17.00
CA ALA A 210 8.64 11.27 17.40
C ALA A 210 9.81 10.29 17.21
N TYR A 211 10.47 9.94 18.31
CA TYR A 211 11.67 9.10 18.30
C TYR A 211 11.28 7.64 18.04
N PRO A 212 11.50 7.10 16.83
CA PRO A 212 11.19 5.71 16.56
C PRO A 212 12.12 4.86 17.41
N SER A 213 11.60 3.79 18.02
CA SER A 213 12.44 2.83 18.72
C SER A 213 13.55 2.33 17.79
N ARG A 214 14.81 2.44 18.22
CA ARG A 214 15.98 1.96 17.44
C ARG A 214 15.89 0.46 17.12
N ARG A 215 15.16 -0.32 17.91
CA ARG A 215 15.25 -1.78 17.90
C ARG A 215 14.10 -2.48 17.17
N ARG A 216 12.91 -1.87 17.02
CA ARG A 216 11.71 -2.53 16.46
C ARG A 216 10.72 -1.55 15.80
N ALA A 217 9.74 -2.14 15.13
CA ALA A 217 8.86 -1.65 14.07
C ALA A 217 8.62 -0.13 13.98
N ARG A 218 9.10 0.43 12.87
CA ARG A 218 8.97 1.83 12.45
C ARG A 218 7.64 2.05 11.76
N THR A 219 6.55 2.09 12.51
CA THR A 219 5.20 2.26 11.96
C THR A 219 4.74 3.71 12.03
N CYS A 220 4.09 4.17 10.96
CA CYS A 220 3.30 5.39 10.96
C CYS A 220 1.88 5.04 10.49
N ALA A 221 0.87 5.44 11.25
CA ALA A 221 -0.53 5.28 10.87
C ALA A 221 -1.08 6.59 10.31
N PHE A 222 -1.79 6.51 9.18
CA PHE A 222 -2.52 7.65 8.63
C PHE A 222 -4.02 7.45 8.81
N VAL A 223 -4.66 8.34 9.55
CA VAL A 223 -6.09 8.28 9.86
C VAL A 223 -6.60 9.68 10.16
N ASN A 224 -7.82 9.99 9.70
CA ASN A 224 -8.46 11.29 9.93
C ASN A 224 -7.60 12.49 9.50
N GLY A 225 -6.95 12.40 8.33
CA GLY A 225 -6.13 13.49 7.79
C GLY A 225 -4.83 13.74 8.56
N ALA A 226 -4.39 12.81 9.42
CA ALA A 226 -3.18 12.98 10.21
C ALA A 226 -2.28 11.75 10.19
N PHE A 227 -0.97 11.99 10.15
CA PHE A 227 0.06 10.99 10.40
C PHE A 227 0.28 10.82 11.90
N HIS A 228 0.52 9.59 12.34
CA HIS A 228 0.72 9.26 13.75
C HIS A 228 1.96 8.38 13.90
N TRP A 229 2.79 8.70 14.88
CA TRP A 229 4.00 7.95 15.23
C TRP A 229 4.01 7.61 16.69
N SER A 230 4.48 6.40 17.00
CA SER A 230 4.81 6.02 18.37
C SER A 230 6.25 6.42 18.67
N GLY A 231 6.49 6.91 19.89
CA GLY A 231 7.82 7.28 20.33
C GLY A 231 7.96 7.34 21.85
N ARG A 232 9.20 7.48 22.31
CA ARG A 232 9.54 7.66 23.73
C ARG A 232 10.49 8.83 23.98
N PRO A 233 10.09 10.09 23.68
CA PRO A 233 10.96 11.26 23.87
C PRO A 233 11.48 11.38 25.31
N ASN A 234 10.60 11.12 26.29
CA ASN A 234 10.90 11.30 27.72
C ASN A 234 10.93 9.96 28.47
N GLY A 235 11.24 8.86 27.79
CA GLY A 235 11.24 7.51 28.35
C GLY A 235 9.85 6.87 28.52
N ARG A 236 8.76 7.63 28.35
CA ARG A 236 7.38 7.14 28.31
C ARG A 236 6.85 7.08 26.89
N TRP A 237 5.98 6.12 26.60
CA TRP A 237 5.32 6.01 25.30
C TRP A 237 4.34 7.16 25.08
N GLN A 238 4.35 7.68 23.87
CA GLN A 238 3.44 8.73 23.40
C GLN A 238 3.10 8.48 21.93
N ILE A 239 1.95 9.01 21.49
CA ILE A 239 1.59 9.11 20.08
C ILE A 239 1.71 10.57 19.68
N THR A 240 2.66 10.87 18.80
CA THR A 240 2.75 12.19 18.15
C THR A 240 1.95 12.15 16.86
N SER A 241 1.14 13.17 16.60
CA SER A 241 0.40 13.33 15.36
C SER A 241 0.85 14.56 14.59
N LEU A 242 0.74 14.53 13.26
CA LEU A 242 0.81 15.70 12.38
C LEU A 242 -0.45 15.73 11.51
N ASN A 243 -1.25 16.76 11.64
CA ASN A 243 -2.40 16.99 10.78
C ASN A 243 -1.94 17.58 9.43
N THR A 244 -2.33 16.98 8.32
CA THR A 244 -1.82 17.36 6.99
C THR A 244 -2.46 18.61 6.39
N GLU A 245 -3.59 19.05 6.95
CA GLU A 245 -4.32 20.25 6.54
C GLU A 245 -3.75 21.50 7.23
N THR A 246 -3.69 21.45 8.56
CA THR A 246 -3.22 22.57 9.39
C THR A 246 -1.69 22.62 9.53
N GLU A 247 -1.00 21.53 9.17
CA GLU A 247 0.44 21.31 9.44
C GLU A 247 0.82 21.42 10.92
N LEU A 248 -0.17 21.37 11.81
CA LEU A 248 0.04 21.37 13.24
C LEU A 248 0.29 19.96 13.75
N TYR A 249 1.27 19.85 14.63
CA TYR A 249 1.56 18.62 15.36
C TYR A 249 1.00 18.66 16.78
N GLY A 250 0.75 17.49 17.34
CA GLY A 250 0.18 17.34 18.67
C GLY A 250 0.40 15.94 19.24
N GLU A 251 -0.17 15.71 20.42
CA GLU A 251 -0.15 14.41 21.09
C GLU A 251 -1.56 13.81 21.12
N ILE A 252 -1.65 12.51 20.83
CA ILE A 252 -2.87 11.72 21.01
C ILE A 252 -2.73 10.89 22.27
N SER A 253 -3.73 10.96 23.15
CA SER A 253 -3.77 10.17 24.38
C SER A 253 -3.76 8.68 24.08
N LEU A 254 -2.92 7.94 24.81
CA LEU A 254 -2.85 6.47 24.76
C LEU A 254 -3.91 5.82 25.69
N PRO A 255 -4.37 4.59 25.38
CA PRO A 255 -5.00 3.75 26.38
C PRO A 255 -3.99 3.35 27.46
N GLU A 256 -4.46 2.99 28.65
CA GLU A 256 -3.59 2.52 29.71
C GLU A 256 -2.81 1.27 29.29
N TYR A 257 -1.51 1.25 29.61
CA TYR A 257 -0.64 0.12 29.34
C TYR A 257 0.06 -0.34 30.62
N GLU A 258 0.40 -1.62 30.66
CA GLU A 258 0.95 -2.28 31.84
C GLU A 258 2.47 -2.14 31.91
N ILE A 259 3.01 -2.34 33.11
CA ILE A 259 4.46 -2.44 33.32
C ILE A 259 4.98 -3.63 32.51
N GLY A 260 6.08 -3.42 31.78
CA GLY A 260 6.70 -4.47 30.96
C GLY A 260 6.39 -4.39 29.48
N LEU A 261 5.70 -3.34 29.02
CA LEU A 261 5.51 -3.05 27.59
C LEU A 261 6.87 -2.92 26.87
N LYS A 262 7.17 -3.89 26.00
CA LYS A 262 8.42 -3.94 25.24
C LYS A 262 8.38 -2.95 24.09
N ASP A 263 7.31 -2.99 23.28
CA ASP A 263 7.19 -2.20 22.07
C ASP A 263 5.76 -1.70 21.82
N LEU A 264 5.63 -0.57 21.14
CA LEU A 264 4.35 0.03 20.76
C LEU A 264 4.40 0.38 19.28
N THR A 265 3.56 -0.30 18.50
CA THR A 265 3.38 0.00 17.09
C THR A 265 1.98 0.52 16.83
N LEU A 266 1.84 1.26 15.73
CA LEU A 266 0.59 1.85 15.28
C LEU A 266 0.16 1.17 14.00
N GLY A 267 -1.15 1.10 13.81
CA GLY A 267 -1.74 0.63 12.57
C GLY A 267 -3.15 1.19 12.38
N VAL A 268 -3.75 0.82 11.26
CA VAL A 268 -5.12 1.19 10.93
C VAL A 268 -5.90 -0.10 10.72
N LEU A 269 -6.95 -0.31 11.52
CA LEU A 269 -7.89 -1.41 11.37
C LEU A 269 -9.30 -0.83 11.36
N ARG A 270 -10.15 -1.29 10.43
CA ARG A 270 -11.51 -0.75 10.24
C ARG A 270 -11.55 0.78 10.14
N LYS A 271 -10.55 1.38 9.46
CA LYS A 271 -10.36 2.84 9.34
C LYS A 271 -10.16 3.59 10.67
N CYS A 272 -9.92 2.89 11.77
CA CYS A 272 -9.64 3.47 13.08
C CYS A 272 -8.15 3.41 13.42
N LEU A 273 -7.67 4.41 14.16
CA LEU A 273 -6.33 4.37 14.76
C LEU A 273 -6.27 3.18 15.73
N CYS A 274 -5.23 2.35 15.58
CA CYS A 274 -4.99 1.23 16.46
C CYS A 274 -3.60 1.29 17.07
N VAL A 275 -3.52 0.81 18.30
CA VAL A 275 -2.29 0.67 19.08
C VAL A 275 -2.07 -0.81 19.35
N PHE A 276 -0.85 -1.27 19.08
CA PHE A 276 -0.44 -2.65 19.27
C PHE A 276 0.61 -2.69 20.37
N TYR A 277 0.17 -3.07 21.58
CA TYR A 277 1.03 -3.21 22.74
C TYR A 277 1.67 -4.58 22.77
N ASN A 278 2.96 -4.62 22.41
CA ASN A 278 3.73 -5.84 22.36
C ASN A 278 4.43 -6.07 23.71
N TYR A 279 3.94 -7.06 24.46
CA TYR A 279 4.54 -7.52 25.70
C TYR A 279 5.43 -8.75 25.46
N LYS A 280 6.02 -9.26 26.55
CA LYS A 280 6.77 -10.54 26.52
C LYS A 280 5.88 -11.73 26.20
N THR A 281 4.64 -11.71 26.68
CA THR A 281 3.76 -12.88 26.73
C THR A 281 2.58 -12.80 25.77
N HIS A 282 2.21 -11.58 25.36
CA HIS A 282 1.00 -11.34 24.61
C HIS A 282 1.08 -10.03 23.80
N LEU A 283 0.13 -9.86 22.88
CA LEU A 283 -0.12 -8.64 22.13
C LEU A 283 -1.53 -8.16 22.46
N ASP A 284 -1.62 -6.94 22.94
CA ASP A 284 -2.87 -6.23 23.11
C ASP A 284 -3.12 -5.34 21.90
N ILE A 285 -4.29 -5.48 21.27
CA ILE A 285 -4.73 -4.61 20.17
C ILE A 285 -5.83 -3.70 20.69
N TRP A 286 -5.56 -2.40 20.68
CA TRP A 286 -6.51 -1.36 21.06
C TRP A 286 -6.94 -0.55 19.83
N MET A 287 -8.21 -0.17 19.78
CA MET A 287 -8.80 0.60 18.69
C MET A 287 -9.53 1.82 19.23
N MET A 288 -9.24 3.00 18.66
CA MET A 288 -9.89 4.26 19.00
C MET A 288 -11.19 4.39 18.19
N LYS A 289 -12.34 4.23 18.85
CA LYS A 289 -13.65 4.27 18.18
C LYS A 289 -14.07 5.67 17.78
N LYS A 290 -13.67 6.69 18.53
CA LYS A 290 -13.89 8.10 18.20
C LYS A 290 -12.54 8.81 18.16
N TYR A 291 -12.15 9.27 16.98
CA TYR A 291 -10.84 9.89 16.78
C TYR A 291 -10.60 11.04 17.77
N GLY A 292 -9.42 11.07 18.41
CA GLY A 292 -9.02 12.08 19.39
C GLY A 292 -9.64 11.95 20.79
N VAL A 293 -10.61 11.03 21.01
CA VAL A 293 -11.30 10.87 22.30
C VAL A 293 -10.67 9.73 23.10
N ARG A 294 -10.02 10.04 24.23
CA ARG A 294 -9.30 9.07 25.07
C ARG A 294 -10.21 7.94 25.57
N GLU A 295 -11.41 8.26 26.02
CA GLU A 295 -12.37 7.30 26.59
C GLU A 295 -12.95 6.36 25.52
N SER A 296 -12.67 6.62 24.24
CA SER A 296 -13.15 5.78 23.12
C SER A 296 -12.20 4.64 22.75
N TRP A 297 -11.04 4.54 23.41
CA TRP A 297 -10.16 3.39 23.25
C TRP A 297 -10.85 2.13 23.77
N THR A 298 -10.93 1.12 22.92
CA THR A 298 -11.49 -0.18 23.24
C THR A 298 -10.48 -1.27 22.94
N LYS A 299 -10.27 -2.20 23.87
CA LYS A 299 -9.44 -3.37 23.61
C LYS A 299 -10.19 -4.27 22.64
N LEU A 300 -9.63 -4.48 21.45
CA LEU A 300 -10.21 -5.32 20.41
C LEU A 300 -9.96 -6.80 20.69
N VAL A 301 -8.72 -7.15 21.03
CA VAL A 301 -8.32 -8.53 21.32
C VAL A 301 -7.01 -8.53 22.13
N CYS A 302 -6.81 -9.59 22.91
CA CYS A 302 -5.53 -9.93 23.52
C CYS A 302 -5.07 -11.27 22.94
N ILE A 303 -3.93 -11.29 22.26
CA ILE A 303 -3.40 -12.49 21.62
C ILE A 303 -2.27 -13.06 22.47
N MET A 304 -2.51 -14.24 23.03
CA MET A 304 -1.54 -14.98 23.84
C MET A 304 -0.55 -15.76 22.96
N ASP A 305 0.53 -16.27 23.57
CA ASP A 305 1.50 -17.19 22.95
C ASP A 305 2.30 -16.61 21.78
N ILE A 306 2.82 -15.40 21.99
CA ILE A 306 3.84 -14.84 21.09
C ILE A 306 5.17 -15.42 21.51
N GLN A 307 5.57 -16.52 20.87
CA GLN A 307 6.90 -17.09 21.10
C GLN A 307 7.98 -16.01 20.90
N ASP A 308 8.81 -15.80 21.92
CA ASP A 308 9.81 -14.71 22.02
C ASP A 308 10.93 -14.81 20.96
N ASN A 309 10.89 -15.83 20.10
CA ASN A 309 11.89 -16.15 19.07
C ASN A 309 11.67 -15.46 17.72
N VAL A 310 10.58 -14.70 17.53
CA VAL A 310 10.41 -13.94 16.28
C VAL A 310 11.16 -12.61 16.42
N TYR A 311 12.19 -12.41 15.60
CA TYR A 311 12.93 -11.13 15.49
C TYR A 311 12.02 -9.93 15.15
N GLN A 312 10.77 -10.17 14.74
CA GLN A 312 9.75 -9.20 14.42
C GLN A 312 8.49 -9.40 15.27
N ALA A 313 7.94 -8.30 15.77
CA ALA A 313 6.64 -8.30 16.44
C ALA A 313 5.54 -8.72 15.46
N PRO A 314 4.48 -9.43 15.92
CA PRO A 314 3.33 -9.73 15.09
C PRO A 314 2.69 -8.45 14.56
N VAL A 315 2.25 -8.49 13.29
CA VAL A 315 1.64 -7.34 12.62
C VAL A 315 0.20 -7.67 12.26
N PRO A 316 -0.78 -6.97 12.85
CA PRO A 316 -2.16 -7.00 12.39
C PRO A 316 -2.27 -6.37 11.00
N LEU A 317 -2.83 -7.11 10.04
CA LEU A 317 -2.95 -6.66 8.64
C LEU A 317 -4.39 -6.30 8.26
N TYR A 318 -5.37 -6.93 8.90
CA TYR A 318 -6.78 -6.75 8.61
C TYR A 318 -7.65 -7.15 9.79
N ALA A 319 -8.79 -6.47 9.93
CA ALA A 319 -9.85 -6.85 10.86
C ALA A 319 -11.21 -6.69 10.16
N SER A 320 -11.98 -7.78 10.04
CA SER A 320 -13.35 -7.76 9.51
C SER A 320 -14.33 -7.25 10.55
N GLU A 321 -15.52 -6.80 10.14
CA GLU A 321 -16.59 -6.44 11.08
C GLU A 321 -17.07 -7.61 11.94
N SER A 322 -17.02 -8.83 11.39
CA SER A 322 -17.40 -10.08 12.09
C SER A 322 -16.43 -10.50 13.19
N GLY A 323 -15.32 -9.77 13.40
CA GLY A 323 -14.35 -10.08 14.47
C GLY A 323 -13.17 -10.94 14.02
N ILE A 324 -13.03 -11.22 12.72
CA ILE A 324 -11.88 -11.95 12.18
C ILE A 324 -10.70 -11.00 12.05
N ILE A 325 -9.54 -11.40 12.57
CA ILE A 325 -8.30 -10.63 12.53
C ILE A 325 -7.22 -11.46 11.81
N LEU A 326 -6.65 -10.90 10.75
CA LEU A 326 -5.51 -11.47 10.04
C LEU A 326 -4.21 -10.90 10.62
N MET A 327 -3.37 -11.79 11.11
CA MET A 327 -2.10 -11.48 11.73
C MET A 327 -0.94 -12.11 10.94
N LYS A 328 0.16 -11.37 10.82
CA LYS A 328 1.44 -11.89 10.32
C LYS A 328 2.41 -12.13 11.47
N TYR A 329 3.07 -13.28 11.44
CA TYR A 329 4.10 -13.71 12.39
C TYR A 329 5.36 -14.13 11.63
N GLY A 330 6.35 -13.24 11.48
CA GLY A 330 7.53 -13.57 10.68
C GLY A 330 7.14 -13.98 9.25
N SER A 331 7.34 -15.24 8.89
CA SER A 331 6.98 -15.84 7.60
C SER A 331 5.62 -16.55 7.56
N THR A 332 4.87 -16.61 8.66
CA THR A 332 3.55 -17.25 8.72
C THR A 332 2.41 -16.25 8.93
N PHE A 333 1.20 -16.68 8.61
CA PHE A 333 -0.04 -15.93 8.83
C PHE A 333 -0.98 -16.72 9.72
N LYS A 334 -1.69 -16.03 10.61
CA LYS A 334 -2.68 -16.62 11.51
C LYS A 334 -3.98 -15.82 11.47
N LEU A 335 -5.10 -16.54 11.49
CA LEU A 335 -6.44 -15.98 11.62
C LEU A 335 -6.98 -16.19 13.03
N TYR A 336 -7.45 -15.11 13.63
CA TYR A 336 -8.11 -15.13 14.94
C TYR A 336 -9.56 -14.69 14.81
N ASN A 337 -10.45 -15.35 15.55
CA ASN A 337 -11.82 -14.89 15.76
C ASN A 337 -11.92 -14.25 17.15
N SER A 338 -12.19 -12.94 17.21
CA SER A 338 -12.33 -12.24 18.49
C SER A 338 -13.61 -12.65 19.26
N ALA A 339 -14.57 -13.31 18.61
CA ALA A 339 -15.78 -13.81 19.28
C ALA A 339 -15.54 -15.11 20.08
N ASP A 340 -14.54 -15.90 19.70
CA ASP A 340 -14.28 -17.22 20.30
C ASP A 340 -13.10 -17.17 21.28
N ASN A 341 -13.26 -16.40 22.37
CA ASN A 341 -12.40 -16.40 23.58
C ASN A 341 -10.88 -16.61 23.35
N ASN A 342 -10.29 -15.99 22.31
CA ASN A 342 -8.86 -16.06 21.97
C ASN A 342 -8.27 -17.46 21.70
N THR A 343 -9.09 -18.51 21.50
CA THR A 343 -8.59 -19.90 21.58
C THR A 343 -8.37 -20.66 20.28
N SER A 344 -8.64 -20.10 19.10
CA SER A 344 -8.41 -20.85 17.86
C SER A 344 -7.74 -20.02 16.78
N THR A 345 -6.45 -20.28 16.56
CA THR A 345 -5.83 -20.10 15.23
C THR A 345 -6.57 -21.04 14.29
N PHE A 346 -7.41 -20.53 13.40
CA PHE A 346 -8.16 -21.42 12.50
C PHE A 346 -7.32 -21.85 11.28
N LEU A 347 -6.30 -21.08 10.93
CA LEU A 347 -5.52 -21.31 9.72
C LEU A 347 -4.10 -20.76 9.88
N GLU A 348 -3.11 -21.65 9.74
CA GLU A 348 -1.70 -21.30 9.59
C GLU A 348 -1.29 -21.47 8.13
N ILE A 349 -0.90 -20.38 7.48
CA ILE A 349 -0.46 -20.40 6.09
C ILE A 349 1.05 -20.20 6.05
N SER A 350 1.76 -21.22 5.60
CA SER A 350 3.20 -21.18 5.35
C SER A 350 3.51 -20.36 4.10
N SER A 351 4.53 -19.51 4.19
CA SER A 351 5.06 -18.75 3.06
C SER A 351 5.48 -19.66 1.88
N PRO A 352 5.40 -19.18 0.62
CA PRO A 352 5.97 -19.86 -0.55
C PRO A 352 7.48 -20.15 -0.46
N ASP A 353 8.21 -19.40 0.36
CA ASP A 353 9.62 -19.65 0.68
C ASP A 353 9.83 -19.46 2.20
N PRO A 354 10.15 -20.52 2.96
CA PRO A 354 10.36 -20.44 4.39
C PRO A 354 11.65 -19.72 4.80
N GLN A 355 12.59 -19.46 3.88
CA GLN A 355 13.87 -18.79 4.20
C GLN A 355 13.83 -17.26 4.05
N SER A 356 12.79 -16.72 3.40
CA SER A 356 12.68 -15.29 3.10
C SER A 356 11.86 -14.54 4.15
N ASP A 357 12.37 -13.39 4.64
CA ASP A 357 11.60 -12.47 5.49
C ASP A 357 10.63 -11.65 4.64
N TYR A 358 9.34 -11.97 4.71
CA TYR A 358 8.31 -11.27 3.94
C TYR A 358 7.85 -10.00 4.65
N LYS A 359 7.54 -8.98 3.87
CA LYS A 359 6.66 -7.88 4.27
C LYS A 359 5.27 -8.13 3.69
N ALA A 360 4.24 -7.66 4.38
CA ALA A 360 2.87 -7.83 3.93
C ALA A 360 2.05 -6.57 4.17
N ILE A 361 1.11 -6.29 3.27
CA ILE A 361 0.15 -5.20 3.39
C ILE A 361 -1.13 -5.54 2.64
N THR A 362 -2.26 -5.02 3.12
CA THR A 362 -3.53 -5.08 2.39
C THR A 362 -3.64 -3.88 1.44
N TYR A 363 -4.33 -4.07 0.32
CA TYR A 363 -4.48 -3.06 -0.73
C TYR A 363 -5.79 -3.27 -1.49
N THR A 364 -6.49 -2.20 -1.80
CA THR A 364 -7.71 -2.25 -2.62
C THR A 364 -7.37 -2.00 -4.09
N GLU A 365 -7.81 -2.88 -4.99
CA GLU A 365 -7.63 -2.70 -6.44
C GLU A 365 -8.16 -1.34 -6.92
N SER A 366 -7.42 -0.68 -7.82
CA SER A 366 -7.82 0.63 -8.34
C SER A 366 -7.24 0.92 -9.71
N LEU A 367 -7.81 1.94 -10.37
CA LEU A 367 -7.28 2.50 -11.61
C LEU A 367 -6.41 3.76 -11.38
N VAL A 368 -6.14 4.12 -10.12
CA VAL A 368 -5.44 5.36 -9.74
C VAL A 368 -4.02 5.38 -10.29
N LEU A 369 -3.61 6.50 -10.88
CA LEU A 369 -2.24 6.68 -11.37
C LEU A 369 -1.33 7.14 -10.22
N PRO A 370 -0.11 6.60 -10.10
CA PRO A 370 0.85 7.03 -9.09
C PRO A 370 1.59 8.35 -9.46
N ASN A 371 1.03 9.19 -10.33
CA ASN A 371 1.61 10.46 -10.82
C ASN A 371 0.66 11.64 -10.59
N SER A 372 1.19 12.86 -10.63
CA SER A 372 0.39 14.07 -10.74
C SER A 372 0.02 14.34 -12.21
N ASP A 373 -1.15 14.94 -12.42
CA ASP A 373 -1.69 15.27 -13.75
C ASP A 373 -0.80 16.24 -14.57
N HIS A 374 0.23 16.83 -13.94
CA HIS A 374 1.11 17.83 -14.54
C HIS A 374 2.39 17.25 -15.18
N GLU A 375 2.67 15.96 -15.04
CA GLU A 375 3.85 15.32 -15.61
C GLU A 375 3.57 14.72 -16.99
N GLY A 376 3.59 15.57 -18.02
CA GLY A 376 3.76 15.12 -19.40
C GLY A 376 5.13 14.43 -19.56
N ASN A 377 5.12 13.21 -20.10
CA ASN A 377 6.29 12.48 -20.62
C ASN A 377 7.51 12.32 -19.68
N GLN A 378 7.31 11.87 -18.44
CA GLN A 378 8.40 11.15 -17.75
C GLN A 378 8.34 9.65 -18.09
N HIS A 379 9.51 9.07 -18.34
CA HIS A 379 9.68 7.64 -18.67
C HIS A 379 8.99 6.76 -17.63
N TRP A 380 7.90 6.11 -18.03
CA TRP A 380 7.28 5.06 -17.22
C TRP A 380 8.30 3.93 -17.01
N ARG A 381 8.44 3.45 -15.78
CA ARG A 381 8.94 2.09 -15.58
C ARG A 381 7.75 1.16 -15.61
N GLN A 382 7.57 0.43 -16.70
CA GLN A 382 6.58 -0.64 -16.78
C GLN A 382 7.09 -1.81 -15.94
N TRP A 383 6.37 -2.20 -14.89
CA TRP A 383 6.84 -3.21 -13.94
C TRP A 383 6.30 -4.60 -14.31
N GLY A 384 7.20 -5.57 -14.49
CA GLY A 384 6.86 -6.99 -14.64
C GLY A 384 6.69 -7.50 -16.08
N THR A 385 7.46 -7.02 -17.05
CA THR A 385 7.73 -7.77 -18.29
C THR A 385 8.75 -8.88 -18.00
N LYS A 386 8.59 -10.03 -18.67
CA LYS A 386 9.49 -11.20 -18.51
C LYS A 386 10.83 -11.01 -19.22
N ASP A 387 10.92 -10.01 -20.08
CA ASP A 387 12.06 -9.74 -20.94
C ASP A 387 12.47 -8.29 -20.71
N ASP A 388 13.69 -8.09 -20.24
CA ASP A 388 14.49 -6.87 -20.45
C ASP A 388 15.95 -7.25 -20.17
N ASP A 389 16.58 -7.91 -21.15
CA ASP A 389 18.02 -7.86 -21.37
C ASP A 389 18.31 -6.51 -22.01
N TRP A 390 19.11 -5.65 -21.38
CA TRP A 390 19.72 -4.50 -22.06
C TRP A 390 21.14 -4.23 -21.57
N ASP A 391 22.07 -4.49 -22.48
CA ASP A 391 23.45 -4.04 -22.50
C ASP A 391 23.55 -2.50 -22.55
N TYR A 392 24.51 -1.94 -21.81
CA TYR A 392 24.98 -0.56 -21.98
C TYR A 392 26.22 -0.55 -22.88
N GLN A 393 26.16 0.12 -24.05
CA GLN A 393 27.13 1.12 -24.53
C GLN A 393 26.91 1.50 -26.01
N HIS A 394 26.43 2.72 -26.28
CA HIS A 394 27.20 3.82 -26.90
C HIS A 394 26.29 4.90 -27.52
N LEU A 395 26.65 6.16 -27.24
CA LEU A 395 26.23 7.35 -27.96
C LEU A 395 26.59 7.24 -29.45
N GLY A 396 25.63 7.48 -30.33
CA GLY A 396 25.80 7.60 -31.77
C GLY A 396 24.56 8.20 -32.43
N SER A 397 24.79 9.18 -33.29
CA SER A 397 23.85 10.11 -33.93
C SER A 397 22.87 9.52 -34.95
N HIS A 398 21.74 10.23 -35.10
CA HIS A 398 20.85 10.39 -36.27
C HIS A 398 19.91 9.26 -36.71
N GLY A 399 18.66 9.67 -36.97
CA GLY A 399 17.85 9.24 -38.11
C GLY A 399 16.76 8.22 -37.78
N ASP A 400 15.51 8.65 -37.92
CA ASP A 400 14.30 7.90 -38.29
C ASP A 400 14.18 6.43 -37.88
N LEU A 401 13.13 6.11 -37.12
CA LEU A 401 12.31 4.91 -37.33
C LEU A 401 10.98 5.07 -36.58
N VAL A 402 10.02 5.62 -37.31
CA VAL A 402 8.59 5.34 -37.18
C VAL A 402 8.36 3.86 -37.58
N ASP A 403 7.31 3.26 -37.02
CA ASP A 403 6.79 1.90 -37.32
C ASP A 403 7.54 0.70 -36.74
N SER A 404 7.09 0.25 -35.56
CA SER A 404 6.90 -1.19 -35.25
C SER A 404 6.32 -1.40 -33.84
N ALA A 405 5.07 -0.97 -33.63
CA ALA A 405 4.28 -1.39 -32.47
C ALA A 405 2.79 -1.55 -32.83
N GLN A 406 2.52 -2.30 -33.91
CA GLN A 406 1.18 -2.81 -34.22
C GLN A 406 1.32 -4.21 -34.80
N GLN A 407 1.23 -5.24 -33.94
CA GLN A 407 0.61 -6.52 -34.27
C GLN A 407 0.63 -7.45 -33.05
N LEU A 408 -0.46 -7.41 -32.30
CA LEU A 408 -1.01 -8.57 -31.57
C LEU A 408 -2.50 -8.29 -31.41
N TYR A 409 -3.24 -8.52 -32.50
CA TYR A 409 -4.69 -8.49 -32.51
C TYR A 409 -5.21 -9.67 -31.68
N LEU A 410 -5.69 -9.39 -30.47
CA LEU A 410 -6.78 -10.17 -29.90
C LEU A 410 -8.07 -9.53 -30.41
N THR A 411 -8.69 -10.14 -31.42
CA THR A 411 -10.07 -9.86 -31.79
C THR A 411 -10.96 -10.22 -30.61
N VAL A 412 -11.23 -9.23 -29.76
CA VAL A 412 -12.32 -9.31 -28.78
C VAL A 412 -13.60 -9.19 -29.58
N ASP A 413 -14.36 -10.27 -29.66
CA ASP A 413 -15.70 -10.28 -30.26
C ASP A 413 -16.60 -9.32 -29.45
N LEU A 414 -16.82 -8.13 -30.00
CA LEU A 414 -17.70 -7.09 -29.46
C LEU A 414 -19.10 -7.64 -29.18
N THR A 415 -19.56 -8.65 -29.91
CA THR A 415 -20.87 -9.29 -29.76
C THR A 415 -20.95 -10.11 -28.47
N GLU A 416 -19.89 -10.87 -28.18
CA GLU A 416 -19.78 -11.68 -26.95
C GLU A 416 -19.61 -10.77 -25.71
N MET A 417 -18.93 -9.64 -25.87
CA MET A 417 -18.77 -8.64 -24.82
C MET A 417 -20.09 -7.91 -24.50
N LEU A 418 -20.85 -7.53 -25.52
CA LEU A 418 -22.18 -6.93 -25.37
C LEU A 418 -23.19 -7.92 -24.78
N LYS A 419 -23.10 -9.22 -25.12
CA LYS A 419 -23.89 -10.28 -24.44
C LYS A 419 -23.58 -10.36 -22.94
N ARG A 420 -22.30 -10.30 -22.55
CA ARG A 420 -21.91 -10.32 -21.12
C ARG A 420 -22.35 -9.06 -20.39
N ILE A 421 -22.32 -7.89 -21.05
CA ILE A 421 -22.87 -6.65 -20.51
C ILE A 421 -24.39 -6.74 -20.35
N SER A 422 -25.10 -7.31 -21.33
CA SER A 422 -26.55 -7.54 -21.26
C SER A 422 -26.94 -8.47 -20.11
N ILE A 423 -26.15 -9.51 -19.83
CA ILE A 423 -26.36 -10.46 -18.72
C ILE A 423 -26.11 -9.82 -17.35
N MET A 424 -25.24 -8.81 -17.25
CA MET A 424 -24.99 -8.08 -15.99
C MET A 424 -26.02 -6.97 -15.73
N ILE A 425 -26.77 -6.55 -16.74
CA ILE A 425 -27.81 -5.51 -16.63
C ILE A 425 -29.19 -6.11 -16.34
N SER A 426 -29.43 -7.37 -16.69
CA SER A 426 -30.59 -8.19 -16.28
C SER A 426 -30.39 -8.79 -14.90
#